data_AF-A0A1S2ZXM3-F1
#
_entry.id   AF-A0A1S2ZXM3-F1
#
_cell.length_a   1.000
_cell.length_b   1.000
_cell.length_c   1.000
_cell.angle_alpha   90.00
_cell.angle_beta   90.00
_cell.angle_gamma   90.00
#
_symmetry.space_group_name_H-M   'P 1'
#
loop_
_entity.id
_entity.type
_entity.pdbx_description
1 polymer ?
#
loop_
_entity_poly.entity_id
_entity_poly.type
_entity_poly.pdbx_seq_one_letter_code
_entity_poly.pdbx_strand_id
1 'polypeptide(L)'
;MAAAAAPPRVFLELRRRMQNALLIVGEPKEEGTAVDISIRPSSFQMKTSEGCTDIQLPAEVRLIPSSCRGLRFLAGDGLHLRLQAQADSSTKLTPAFNQSLQAQEWCTFYCQSCGEIIIKDRKLLRVLPLPSENWGALVGEWCCHPDPFANKSLHPRENDCFIGDSFFLVNLRSDLEQKPKANTKVICKRCKIILGETMSSETTKFYMTEIIIQPSEMNFSFIPRSPFIQSVIAQCLMELSSARSTFRFAIQGHDSKVYILLWLLNTDSLLIESLELSNSAKKFPLLEDIEKTNSSSPWNAVKVLFLPCIKNRNE
;
A
#
# COMPACT_ATOMS: atom_id res chain seq x y z
N MET A 1 26.49 -18.83 -27.30
CA MET A 1 26.49 -18.64 -25.83
C MET A 1 25.08 -18.89 -25.35
N ALA A 2 24.85 -19.97 -24.61
CA ALA A 2 23.55 -20.25 -24.00
C ALA A 2 23.27 -19.16 -22.96
N ALA A 3 22.07 -18.57 -23.01
CA ALA A 3 21.62 -17.65 -21.98
C ALA A 3 21.55 -18.44 -20.66
N ALA A 4 22.26 -17.98 -19.64
CA ALA A 4 22.14 -18.56 -18.29
C ALA A 4 20.66 -18.54 -17.88
N ALA A 5 20.13 -19.69 -17.49
CA ALA A 5 18.78 -19.79 -16.98
C ALA A 5 18.68 -18.92 -15.72
N ALA A 6 17.61 -18.12 -15.63
CA ALA A 6 17.36 -17.30 -14.46
C ALA A 6 17.03 -18.22 -13.26
N PRO A 7 17.57 -17.92 -12.07
CA PRO A 7 17.32 -18.72 -10.88
C PRO A 7 15.81 -18.77 -10.58
N PRO A 8 15.30 -19.88 -10.03
CA PRO A 8 13.89 -19.99 -9.73
C PRO A 8 13.49 -19.02 -8.61
N ARG A 9 12.29 -18.46 -8.75
CA ARG A 9 11.73 -17.46 -7.83
C ARG A 9 11.60 -18.07 -6.44
N VAL A 10 11.93 -17.29 -5.41
CA VAL A 10 11.59 -17.69 -4.05
C VAL A 10 10.76 -16.62 -3.37
N PHE A 11 9.64 -17.06 -2.81
CA PHE A 11 8.67 -16.24 -2.11
C PHE A 11 8.44 -16.81 -0.70
N LEU A 12 8.49 -15.94 0.30
CA LEU A 12 8.24 -16.29 1.69
C LEU A 12 7.20 -15.33 2.27
N GLU A 13 6.02 -15.87 2.60
CA GLU A 13 5.00 -15.16 3.37
C GLU A 13 5.11 -15.56 4.84
N LEU A 14 5.39 -14.61 5.73
CA LEU A 14 5.37 -14.80 7.18
C LEU A 14 4.12 -14.16 7.80
N ARG A 15 3.42 -14.89 8.66
CA ARG A 15 2.29 -14.39 9.45
C ARG A 15 2.74 -14.14 10.89
N ARG A 16 2.95 -12.88 11.24
CA ARG A 16 3.55 -12.50 12.53
C ARG A 16 2.75 -13.00 13.72
N ARG A 17 1.41 -12.90 13.68
CA ARG A 17 0.56 -13.30 14.81
C ARG A 17 0.47 -14.81 14.97
N MET A 18 0.46 -15.53 13.86
CA MET A 18 0.35 -17.00 13.85
C MET A 18 1.71 -17.70 13.96
N GLN A 19 2.81 -16.95 13.92
CA GLN A 19 4.18 -17.46 13.89
C GLN A 19 4.37 -18.57 12.85
N ASN A 20 3.75 -18.38 11.68
CA ASN A 20 3.81 -19.33 10.57
C ASN A 20 4.43 -18.67 9.34
N ALA A 21 4.99 -19.51 8.48
CA ALA A 21 5.55 -19.11 7.23
C ALA A 21 5.14 -20.08 6.12
N LEU A 22 4.92 -19.54 4.94
CA LEU A 22 4.73 -20.25 3.69
C LEU A 22 5.89 -19.90 2.77
N LEU A 23 6.74 -20.89 2.52
CA LEU A 23 7.80 -20.82 1.52
C LEU A 23 7.27 -21.39 0.21
N ILE A 24 7.45 -20.65 -0.88
CA ILE A 24 7.14 -21.07 -2.25
C ILE A 24 8.43 -20.92 -3.06
N VAL A 25 8.89 -22.03 -3.62
CA VAL A 25 9.97 -22.06 -4.60
C VAL A 25 9.34 -22.30 -5.96
N GLY A 26 9.45 -21.32 -6.85
CA GLY A 26 8.87 -21.34 -8.18
C GLY A 26 9.34 -22.55 -8.98
N GLU A 27 8.46 -23.06 -9.83
CA GLU A 27 8.76 -24.21 -10.69
C GLU A 27 10.03 -23.97 -11.52
N PRO A 28 11.02 -24.88 -11.49
CA PRO A 28 12.20 -24.78 -12.33
C PRO A 28 11.80 -24.92 -13.81
N LYS A 29 12.52 -24.22 -14.70
CA LYS A 29 12.20 -24.23 -16.15
C LYS A 29 12.43 -25.60 -16.82
N GLU A 30 13.20 -26.47 -16.20
CA GLU A 30 13.50 -27.82 -16.70
C GLU A 30 12.80 -28.88 -15.85
N GLU A 31 11.95 -29.70 -16.50
CA GLU A 31 11.30 -30.85 -15.87
C GLU A 31 12.34 -31.89 -15.45
N GLY A 32 12.25 -32.35 -14.19
CA GLY A 32 13.12 -33.40 -13.66
C GLY A 32 14.40 -32.94 -12.95
N THR A 33 14.66 -31.63 -12.87
CA THR A 33 15.81 -31.10 -12.12
C THR A 33 15.61 -31.26 -10.61
N ALA A 34 16.51 -32.00 -9.97
CA ALA A 34 16.51 -32.15 -8.52
C ALA A 34 16.86 -30.81 -7.86
N VAL A 35 15.98 -30.32 -7.00
CA VAL A 35 16.19 -29.10 -6.21
C VAL A 35 16.41 -29.51 -4.75
N ASP A 36 17.56 -29.17 -4.20
CA ASP A 36 17.88 -29.36 -2.78
C ASP A 36 17.64 -28.04 -2.04
N ILE A 37 16.81 -28.08 -0.99
CA ILE A 37 16.44 -26.89 -0.20
C ILE A 37 16.89 -27.12 1.24
N SER A 38 17.88 -26.34 1.65
CA SER A 38 18.41 -26.32 3.00
C SER A 38 17.88 -25.09 3.75
N ILE A 39 17.10 -25.32 4.80
CA ILE A 39 16.51 -24.24 5.61
C ILE A 39 17.30 -24.08 6.91
N ARG A 40 17.75 -22.86 7.18
CA ARG A 40 18.42 -22.46 8.41
C ARG A 40 17.58 -21.44 9.16
N PRO A 41 17.86 -21.18 10.45
CA PRO A 41 17.08 -20.20 11.21
C PRO A 41 17.10 -18.79 10.63
N SER A 42 18.19 -18.35 10.00
CA SER A 42 18.34 -16.99 9.45
C SER A 42 18.58 -16.94 7.95
N SER A 43 18.52 -18.07 7.25
CA SER A 43 18.67 -18.10 5.81
C SER A 43 18.02 -19.34 5.23
N PHE A 44 17.82 -19.34 3.92
CA PHE A 44 17.54 -20.57 3.21
C PHE A 44 18.40 -20.63 1.97
N GLN A 45 18.84 -21.84 1.66
CA GLN A 45 19.71 -22.14 0.56
C GLN A 45 19.00 -23.11 -0.37
N MET A 46 19.03 -22.79 -1.65
CA MET A 46 18.50 -23.62 -2.71
C MET A 46 19.64 -23.99 -3.65
N LYS A 47 19.82 -25.28 -3.88
CA LYS A 47 20.80 -25.82 -4.81
C LYS A 47 20.07 -26.49 -5.96
N THR A 48 20.48 -26.10 -7.16
CA THR A 48 20.08 -26.71 -8.43
C THR A 48 21.35 -27.20 -9.14
N SER A 49 21.18 -27.94 -10.23
CA SER A 49 22.30 -28.31 -11.12
C SER A 49 23.05 -27.10 -11.69
N GLU A 50 22.37 -25.94 -11.79
CA GLU A 50 22.89 -24.72 -12.41
C GLU A 50 23.52 -23.74 -11.42
N GLY A 51 23.24 -23.88 -10.12
CA GLY A 51 23.78 -22.96 -9.13
C GLY A 51 23.18 -23.09 -7.73
N CYS A 52 23.70 -22.26 -6.82
CA CYS A 52 23.29 -22.19 -5.43
C CYS A 52 22.81 -20.76 -5.12
N THR A 53 21.55 -20.61 -4.74
CA THR A 53 20.96 -19.35 -4.28
C THR A 53 20.84 -19.38 -2.77
N ASP A 54 21.47 -18.44 -2.07
CA ASP A 54 21.34 -18.27 -0.63
C ASP A 54 20.63 -16.96 -0.35
N ILE A 55 19.56 -17.01 0.44
CA ILE A 55 18.74 -15.85 0.78
C ILE A 55 18.81 -15.67 2.29
N GLN A 56 19.46 -14.59 2.67
CA GLN A 56 19.58 -14.16 4.06
C GLN A 56 18.28 -13.49 4.50
N LEU A 57 17.79 -13.92 5.66
CA LEU A 57 16.62 -13.33 6.27
C LEU A 57 17.04 -12.10 7.10
N PRO A 58 16.14 -11.12 7.24
CA PRO A 58 16.32 -10.02 8.17
C PRO A 58 16.60 -10.51 9.59
N ALA A 59 17.34 -9.73 10.38
CA ALA A 59 17.72 -10.10 11.74
C ALA A 59 16.50 -10.38 12.64
N GLU A 60 15.39 -9.70 12.35
CA GLU A 60 14.10 -9.79 13.04
C GLU A 60 13.32 -11.06 12.73
N VAL A 61 13.73 -11.84 11.71
CA VAL A 61 13.02 -13.03 11.24
C VAL A 61 13.85 -14.28 11.52
N ARG A 62 13.24 -15.24 12.21
CA ARG A 62 13.84 -16.54 12.53
C ARG A 62 12.90 -17.68 12.13
N LEU A 63 13.34 -18.53 11.21
CA LEU A 63 12.64 -19.76 10.86
C LEU A 63 12.93 -20.86 11.89
N ILE A 64 12.00 -21.80 12.02
CA ILE A 64 12.18 -23.01 12.84
C ILE A 64 12.23 -24.21 11.88
N PRO A 65 13.42 -24.63 11.40
CA PRO A 65 13.52 -25.67 10.37
C PRO A 65 12.91 -27.02 10.78
N SER A 66 12.95 -27.37 12.06
CA SER A 66 12.36 -28.62 12.59
C SER A 66 10.84 -28.68 12.47
N SER A 67 10.17 -27.57 12.18
CA SER A 67 8.71 -27.48 12.06
C SER A 67 8.18 -27.62 10.63
N CYS A 68 9.07 -27.88 9.66
CA CYS A 68 8.74 -28.02 8.25
C CYS A 68 7.69 -29.12 8.02
N ARG A 69 6.63 -28.78 7.29
CA ARG A 69 5.51 -29.67 6.99
C ARG A 69 4.75 -29.25 5.74
N GLY A 70 3.91 -30.16 5.25
CA GLY A 70 2.99 -29.86 4.16
C GLY A 70 3.70 -29.53 2.84
N LEU A 71 4.83 -30.20 2.59
CA LEU A 71 5.53 -30.14 1.32
C LEU A 71 4.60 -30.60 0.20
N ARG A 72 4.39 -29.74 -0.80
CA ARG A 72 3.53 -30.04 -1.95
C ARG A 72 4.05 -29.33 -3.19
N PHE A 73 3.94 -29.99 -4.33
CA PHE A 73 4.21 -29.38 -5.62
C PHE A 73 2.89 -29.03 -6.30
N LEU A 74 2.77 -27.79 -6.79
CA LEU A 74 1.62 -27.32 -7.55
C LEU A 74 2.12 -26.89 -8.93
N ALA A 75 1.69 -27.62 -9.97
CA ALA A 75 2.06 -27.32 -11.35
C ALA A 75 1.69 -25.88 -11.72
N GLY A 76 2.62 -25.14 -12.32
CA GLY A 76 2.47 -23.74 -12.69
C GLY A 76 2.69 -22.72 -11.57
N ASP A 77 2.85 -23.16 -10.30
CA ASP A 77 3.18 -22.29 -9.17
C ASP A 77 4.58 -22.65 -8.62
N GLY A 78 4.73 -23.90 -8.16
CA GLY A 78 6.01 -24.43 -7.69
C GLY A 78 5.88 -25.32 -6.45
N LEU A 79 6.97 -25.42 -5.70
CA LEU A 79 7.07 -26.20 -4.46
C LEU A 79 6.70 -25.33 -3.26
N HIS A 80 5.67 -25.76 -2.51
CA HIS A 80 5.22 -25.10 -1.30
C HIS A 80 5.64 -25.88 -0.08
N LEU A 81 6.11 -25.17 0.94
CA LEU A 81 6.46 -25.71 2.24
C LEU A 81 5.96 -24.78 3.35
N ARG A 82 5.45 -25.36 4.44
CA ARG A 82 5.03 -24.60 5.62
C ARG A 82 5.99 -24.86 6.76
N LEU A 83 6.29 -23.82 7.52
CA LEU A 83 7.11 -23.90 8.71
C LEU A 83 6.68 -22.82 9.71
N GLN A 84 7.12 -22.96 10.96
CA GLN A 84 7.01 -21.90 11.96
C GLN A 84 8.11 -20.87 11.75
N ALA A 85 7.78 -19.63 12.08
CA ALA A 85 8.72 -18.52 12.05
C ALA A 85 8.39 -17.53 13.16
N GLN A 86 9.42 -17.04 13.82
CA GLN A 86 9.35 -15.92 14.73
C GLN A 86 9.72 -14.66 13.97
N ALA A 87 8.90 -13.64 14.08
CA ALA A 87 9.17 -12.32 13.53
C ALA A 87 8.86 -11.32 14.63
N ASP A 88 9.86 -10.54 15.05
CA ASP A 88 9.63 -9.50 16.04
C ASP A 88 8.59 -8.51 15.50
N SER A 89 7.69 -8.06 16.37
CA SER A 89 6.70 -7.04 16.05
C SER A 89 7.38 -5.67 15.96
N SER A 90 8.28 -5.47 15.00
CA SER A 90 8.85 -4.15 14.78
C SER A 90 7.77 -3.24 14.16
N THR A 91 7.58 -2.10 14.80
CA THR A 91 6.65 -1.02 14.43
C THR A 91 7.06 -0.24 13.18
N LYS A 92 8.14 -0.64 12.48
CA LYS A 92 8.86 0.21 11.52
C LYS A 92 8.79 -0.18 10.05
N LEU A 93 7.93 -1.12 9.65
CA LEU A 93 7.92 -1.62 8.26
C LEU A 93 6.71 -1.19 7.42
N THR A 94 5.89 -0.27 7.92
CA THR A 94 4.86 0.39 7.10
C THR A 94 5.54 1.50 6.33
N PRO A 95 5.43 1.59 4.99
CA PRO A 95 5.88 2.77 4.26
C PRO A 95 5.12 3.96 4.87
N ALA A 96 5.87 4.85 5.51
CA ALA A 96 5.40 5.89 6.42
C ALA A 96 4.73 7.06 5.69
N PHE A 97 3.99 6.80 4.61
CA PHE A 97 3.67 7.85 3.66
C PHE A 97 2.65 8.87 4.16
N ASN A 98 1.92 8.56 5.23
CA ASN A 98 1.09 9.52 5.96
C ASN A 98 1.30 9.50 7.49
N GLN A 99 2.12 8.57 8.01
CA GLN A 99 2.46 8.55 9.44
C GLN A 99 3.45 9.66 9.83
N SER A 100 4.08 10.31 8.84
CA SER A 100 5.01 11.42 9.06
C SER A 100 4.35 12.81 9.03
N LEU A 101 3.02 12.93 8.86
CA LEU A 101 2.37 14.23 9.06
C LEU A 101 2.28 14.52 10.55
N GLN A 102 3.41 14.88 11.14
CA GLN A 102 3.46 15.36 12.51
C GLN A 102 3.18 16.86 12.51
N ALA A 103 2.35 17.29 13.46
CA ALA A 103 2.17 18.70 13.71
C ALA A 103 3.52 19.35 14.03
N GLN A 104 3.69 20.61 13.65
CA GLN A 104 4.88 21.46 13.80
C GLN A 104 6.02 21.26 12.81
N GLU A 105 5.91 20.34 11.85
CA GLU A 105 6.88 20.20 10.77
C GLU A 105 6.53 21.05 9.53
N TRP A 106 7.56 21.49 8.82
CA TRP A 106 7.43 22.08 7.50
C TRP A 106 7.29 20.97 6.47
N CYS A 107 6.28 21.05 5.62
CA CYS A 107 6.06 20.04 4.60
C CYS A 107 5.76 20.66 3.23
N THR A 108 6.08 19.92 2.19
CA THR A 108 5.79 20.26 0.81
C THR A 108 4.86 19.20 0.22
N PHE A 109 3.86 19.69 -0.51
CA PHE A 109 2.85 18.89 -1.20
C PHE A 109 3.26 18.78 -2.66
N TYR A 110 3.35 17.57 -3.17
CA TYR A 110 3.74 17.26 -4.53
C TYR A 110 2.64 16.50 -5.26
N CYS A 111 2.49 16.75 -6.56
CA CYS A 111 1.68 15.91 -7.43
C CYS A 111 2.35 14.54 -7.60
N GLN A 112 1.67 13.48 -7.18
CA GLN A 112 2.18 12.11 -7.25
C GLN A 112 2.64 11.73 -8.66
N SER A 113 1.89 12.11 -9.69
CA SER A 113 2.16 11.67 -11.06
C SER A 113 3.36 12.36 -11.74
N CYS A 114 3.79 13.55 -11.30
CA CYS A 114 4.84 14.30 -12.00
C CYS A 114 5.82 15.06 -11.10
N GLY A 115 5.67 14.97 -9.78
CA GLY A 115 6.52 15.65 -8.80
C GLY A 115 6.35 17.17 -8.74
N GLU A 116 5.35 17.74 -9.41
CA GLU A 116 5.13 19.19 -9.38
C GLU A 116 4.77 19.66 -7.96
N ILE A 117 5.41 20.73 -7.49
CA ILE A 117 5.10 21.31 -6.18
C ILE A 117 3.75 22.03 -6.25
N ILE A 118 2.83 21.59 -5.39
CA ILE A 118 1.47 22.12 -5.26
C ILE A 118 1.40 23.14 -4.13
N ILE A 119 1.97 22.82 -2.97
CA ILE A 119 2.11 23.72 -1.83
C ILE A 119 3.54 23.58 -1.32
N LYS A 120 4.29 24.67 -1.30
CA LYS A 120 5.69 24.68 -0.87
C LYS A 120 5.81 25.12 0.58
N ASP A 121 6.66 24.44 1.36
CA ASP A 121 7.09 24.84 2.70
C ASP A 121 5.92 25.33 3.57
N ARG A 122 4.93 24.47 3.73
CA ARG A 122 3.78 24.73 4.61
C ARG A 122 4.06 24.14 5.97
N LYS A 123 4.14 25.00 7.00
CA LYS A 123 4.14 24.54 8.38
C LYS A 123 2.73 24.09 8.76
N LEU A 124 2.55 22.82 9.11
CA LEU A 124 1.26 22.31 9.59
C LEU A 124 1.20 22.42 11.12
N LEU A 125 0.33 23.29 11.64
CA LEU A 125 0.20 23.48 13.09
C LEU A 125 -0.64 22.39 13.74
N ARG A 126 -1.66 21.91 13.03
CA ARG A 126 -2.53 20.82 13.49
C ARG A 126 -2.82 19.88 12.34
N VAL A 127 -2.66 18.59 12.62
CA VAL A 127 -3.08 17.51 11.74
C VAL A 127 -4.14 16.74 12.49
N LEU A 128 -5.40 16.81 12.05
CA LEU A 128 -6.54 16.27 12.79
C LEU A 128 -7.37 15.32 11.92
N PRO A 129 -7.71 14.12 12.41
CA PRO A 129 -8.64 13.26 11.70
C PRO A 129 -10.04 13.88 11.71
N LEU A 130 -10.74 13.80 10.58
CA LEU A 130 -12.16 14.10 10.48
C LEU A 130 -12.98 12.92 11.00
N PRO A 131 -14.21 13.16 11.47
CA PRO A 131 -15.20 12.10 11.59
C PRO A 131 -15.32 11.35 10.26
N SER A 132 -15.62 10.05 10.35
CA SER A 132 -15.91 9.22 9.18
C SER A 132 -16.93 9.89 8.26
N GLU A 133 -16.81 9.72 6.94
CA GLU A 133 -17.86 10.15 6.00
C GLU A 133 -19.23 9.55 6.34
N ASN A 134 -19.27 8.38 6.99
CA ASN A 134 -20.50 7.70 7.42
C ASN A 134 -20.97 8.12 8.82
N TRP A 135 -20.33 9.11 9.45
CA TRP A 135 -20.67 9.55 10.80
C TRP A 135 -22.15 9.89 10.97
N GLY A 136 -22.73 10.62 10.01
CA GLY A 136 -24.15 10.98 10.08
C GLY A 136 -25.09 9.76 10.11
N ALA A 137 -24.76 8.70 9.35
CA ALA A 137 -25.52 7.45 9.38
C ALA A 137 -25.34 6.72 10.72
N LEU A 138 -24.11 6.66 11.24
CA LEU A 138 -23.82 6.08 12.55
C LEU A 138 -24.58 6.79 13.68
N VAL A 139 -24.59 8.13 13.68
CA VAL A 139 -25.34 8.88 14.69
C VAL A 139 -26.83 8.60 14.56
N GLY A 140 -27.37 8.57 13.34
CA GLY A 140 -28.79 8.30 13.11
C GLY A 140 -29.24 6.92 13.60
N GLU A 141 -28.36 5.92 13.58
CA GLU A 141 -28.65 4.56 14.03
C GLU A 141 -28.38 4.32 15.53
N TRP A 142 -27.34 4.94 16.08
CA TRP A 142 -26.80 4.57 17.39
C TRP A 142 -26.94 5.64 18.48
N CYS A 143 -27.17 6.90 18.13
CA CYS A 143 -27.20 7.99 19.10
C CYS A 143 -28.62 8.46 19.40
N CYS A 144 -28.87 8.76 20.69
CA CYS A 144 -30.16 9.28 21.16
C CYS A 144 -30.37 10.77 20.88
N HIS A 145 -29.37 11.46 20.30
CA HIS A 145 -29.43 12.87 19.96
C HIS A 145 -28.96 13.10 18.52
N PRO A 146 -29.43 14.18 17.87
CA PRO A 146 -28.99 14.52 16.52
C PRO A 146 -27.47 14.71 16.44
N ASP A 147 -26.94 14.57 15.23
CA ASP A 147 -25.51 14.75 14.97
C ASP A 147 -25.10 16.20 15.30
N PRO A 148 -24.21 16.41 16.29
CA PRO A 148 -23.77 17.74 16.68
C PRO A 148 -23.01 18.47 15.55
N PHE A 149 -22.62 17.75 14.49
CA PHE A 149 -21.92 18.27 13.32
C PHE A 149 -22.78 18.39 12.05
N ALA A 150 -24.05 17.94 12.05
CA ALA A 150 -24.90 17.88 10.85
C ALA A 150 -24.97 19.19 10.05
N ASN A 151 -24.86 20.33 10.72
CA ASN A 151 -24.94 21.66 10.12
C ASN A 151 -23.64 22.47 10.22
N LYS A 152 -22.52 21.83 10.58
CA LYS A 152 -21.23 22.51 10.77
C LYS A 152 -20.21 21.97 9.78
N SER A 153 -19.89 22.78 8.78
CA SER A 153 -18.77 22.49 7.89
C SER A 153 -17.45 22.58 8.65
N LEU A 154 -16.72 21.46 8.72
CA LEU A 154 -15.39 21.39 9.35
C LEU A 154 -14.33 21.90 8.37
N HIS A 155 -14.07 23.21 8.42
CA HIS A 155 -13.06 23.86 7.59
C HIS A 155 -11.72 23.99 8.33
N PRO A 156 -10.60 23.60 7.71
CA PRO A 156 -9.27 23.84 8.26
C PRO A 156 -8.99 25.35 8.30
N ARG A 157 -8.39 25.82 9.41
CA ARG A 157 -7.80 27.17 9.45
C ARG A 157 -6.51 27.18 8.64
N GLU A 158 -5.96 28.37 8.47
CA GLU A 158 -4.61 28.48 7.92
C GLU A 158 -3.64 27.58 8.71
N ASN A 159 -2.81 26.83 7.98
CA ASN A 159 -1.85 25.87 8.53
C ASN A 159 -2.45 24.63 9.22
N ASP A 160 -3.77 24.42 9.17
CA ASP A 160 -4.37 23.14 9.56
C ASP A 160 -4.40 22.17 8.35
N CYS A 161 -4.25 20.88 8.64
CA CYS A 161 -4.55 19.79 7.72
C CYS A 161 -5.54 18.84 8.39
N PHE A 162 -6.71 18.65 7.80
CA PHE A 162 -7.65 17.64 8.26
C PHE A 162 -7.58 16.39 7.39
N ILE A 163 -7.58 15.21 8.01
CA ILE A 163 -7.43 13.91 7.36
C ILE A 163 -8.79 13.22 7.30
N GLY A 164 -9.35 13.03 6.11
CA GLY A 164 -10.50 12.15 5.88
C GLY A 164 -10.08 10.74 5.50
N ASP A 165 -11.05 9.86 5.22
CA ASP A 165 -10.77 8.44 4.89
C ASP A 165 -9.97 8.27 3.59
N SER A 166 -10.09 9.19 2.63
CA SER A 166 -9.47 9.13 1.29
C SER A 166 -8.92 10.46 0.78
N PHE A 167 -8.91 11.49 1.62
CA PHE A 167 -8.56 12.86 1.21
C PHE A 167 -7.98 13.68 2.37
N PHE A 168 -7.31 14.78 2.01
CA PHE A 168 -6.88 15.83 2.93
C PHE A 168 -7.71 17.09 2.71
N LEU A 169 -8.08 17.80 3.76
CA LEU A 169 -8.55 19.18 3.67
C LEU A 169 -7.46 20.11 4.17
N VAL A 170 -7.10 21.08 3.35
CA VAL A 170 -6.16 22.13 3.73
C VAL A 170 -6.76 23.49 3.43
N ASN A 171 -6.31 24.47 4.19
CA ASN A 171 -6.62 25.86 3.88
C ASN A 171 -5.69 26.34 2.76
N LEU A 172 -6.28 26.67 1.62
CA LEU A 172 -5.61 27.26 0.47
C LEU A 172 -6.53 28.34 -0.07
N ARG A 173 -6.19 29.60 0.20
CA ARG A 173 -6.88 30.73 -0.40
C ARG A 173 -6.65 30.68 -1.90
N SER A 174 -7.73 30.60 -2.66
CA SER A 174 -7.65 30.85 -4.10
C SER A 174 -7.62 32.36 -4.32
N ASP A 175 -6.64 32.86 -5.07
CA ASP A 175 -6.59 34.28 -5.52
C ASP A 175 -7.74 34.67 -6.46
N LEU A 176 -8.67 33.74 -6.71
CA LEU A 176 -9.89 34.00 -7.45
C LEU A 176 -10.86 34.75 -6.53
N GLU A 177 -10.92 36.08 -6.67
CA GLU A 177 -11.95 36.96 -6.06
C GLU A 177 -13.39 36.64 -6.51
N GLN A 178 -13.60 35.54 -7.23
CA GLN A 178 -14.91 35.05 -7.63
C GLN A 178 -15.34 33.95 -6.67
N LYS A 179 -16.58 34.05 -6.16
CA LYS A 179 -17.22 32.95 -5.43
C LYS A 179 -17.03 31.66 -6.24
N PRO A 180 -16.27 30.67 -5.76
CA PRO A 180 -16.08 29.45 -6.51
C PRO A 180 -17.46 28.84 -6.77
N LYS A 181 -17.76 28.51 -8.04
CA LYS A 181 -18.87 27.61 -8.34
C LYS A 181 -18.61 26.32 -7.57
N ALA A 182 -19.65 25.76 -6.94
CA ALA A 182 -19.52 24.56 -6.12
C ALA A 182 -18.71 23.47 -6.85
N ASN A 183 -17.72 22.89 -6.14
CA ASN A 183 -16.91 21.75 -6.55
C ASN A 183 -16.11 21.97 -7.84
N THR A 184 -15.32 23.05 -7.88
CA THR A 184 -14.36 23.25 -8.98
C THR A 184 -13.18 22.29 -8.81
N LYS A 185 -12.81 21.58 -9.88
CA LYS A 185 -11.68 20.61 -9.86
C LYS A 185 -10.34 21.34 -9.68
N VAL A 186 -9.50 20.83 -8.78
CA VAL A 186 -8.11 21.26 -8.64
C VAL A 186 -7.24 20.44 -9.57
N ILE A 187 -6.53 21.10 -10.48
CA ILE A 187 -5.81 20.45 -11.58
C ILE A 187 -4.31 20.72 -11.43
N CYS A 188 -3.48 19.70 -11.60
CA CYS A 188 -2.03 19.87 -11.63
C CYS A 188 -1.62 20.76 -12.81
N LYS A 189 -0.91 21.85 -12.53
CA LYS A 189 -0.47 22.80 -13.58
C LYS A 189 0.44 22.16 -14.63
N ARG A 190 1.21 21.12 -14.26
CA ARG A 190 2.17 20.43 -15.14
C ARG A 190 1.53 19.30 -15.94
N CYS A 191 1.00 18.26 -15.28
CA CYS A 191 0.50 17.05 -15.96
C CYS A 191 -1.01 17.03 -16.21
N LYS A 192 -1.74 18.07 -15.76
CA LYS A 192 -3.19 18.26 -15.98
C LYS A 192 -4.11 17.19 -15.36
N ILE A 193 -3.60 16.30 -14.50
CA ILE A 193 -4.45 15.41 -13.72
C ILE A 193 -5.26 16.19 -12.69
N ILE A 194 -6.39 15.61 -12.26
CA ILE A 194 -7.19 16.13 -11.15
C ILE A 194 -6.52 15.71 -9.84
N LEU A 195 -6.21 16.68 -9.00
CA LEU A 195 -5.59 16.47 -7.68
C LEU A 195 -6.63 16.48 -6.55
N GLY A 196 -7.79 17.07 -6.80
CA GLY A 196 -8.74 17.38 -5.76
C GLY A 196 -9.89 18.30 -6.20
N GLU A 197 -10.54 18.93 -5.24
CA GLU A 197 -11.72 19.77 -5.40
C GLU A 197 -11.68 20.99 -4.47
N THR A 198 -12.10 22.14 -4.97
CA THR A 198 -12.29 23.35 -4.15
C THR A 198 -13.66 23.27 -3.48
N MET A 199 -13.65 23.18 -2.14
CA MET A 199 -14.86 23.06 -1.32
C MET A 199 -15.44 24.45 -0.97
N SER A 200 -14.57 25.45 -0.80
CA SER A 200 -14.91 26.85 -0.54
C SER A 200 -13.76 27.77 -1.00
N SER A 201 -13.89 29.09 -0.86
CA SER A 201 -12.83 30.05 -1.23
C SER A 201 -11.52 29.86 -0.46
N GLU A 202 -11.57 29.19 0.68
CA GLU A 202 -10.41 28.96 1.54
C GLU A 202 -10.10 27.47 1.76
N THR A 203 -11.03 26.54 1.43
CA THR A 203 -10.84 25.10 1.68
C THR A 203 -10.68 24.33 0.39
N THR A 204 -9.57 23.59 0.29
CA THR A 204 -9.28 22.67 -0.80
C THR A 204 -9.22 21.24 -0.28
N LYS A 205 -9.93 20.33 -0.95
CA LYS A 205 -9.87 18.88 -0.76
C LYS A 205 -8.85 18.30 -1.74
N PHE A 206 -7.85 17.57 -1.25
CA PHE A 206 -6.88 16.84 -2.07
C PHE A 206 -7.09 15.33 -1.93
N TYR A 207 -7.06 14.60 -3.04
CA TYR A 207 -7.15 13.14 -3.00
C TYR A 207 -5.84 12.52 -2.53
N MET A 208 -5.91 11.62 -1.53
CA MET A 208 -4.73 10.95 -0.98
C MET A 208 -3.96 10.16 -2.04
N THR A 209 -4.62 9.70 -3.08
CA THR A 209 -4.04 8.96 -4.20
C THR A 209 -3.30 9.84 -5.21
N GLU A 210 -3.42 11.16 -5.11
CA GLU A 210 -2.87 12.09 -6.12
C GLU A 210 -1.82 13.05 -5.54
N ILE A 211 -1.71 13.11 -4.21
CA ILE A 211 -0.80 14.01 -3.50
C ILE A 211 0.18 13.24 -2.64
N ILE A 212 1.43 13.67 -2.71
CA ILE A 212 2.52 13.27 -1.84
C ILE A 212 2.79 14.42 -0.86
N ILE A 213 2.83 14.14 0.44
CA ILE A 213 3.23 15.14 1.43
C ILE A 213 4.51 14.66 2.11
N GLN A 214 5.57 15.46 2.04
CA GLN A 214 6.87 15.13 2.62
C GLN A 214 7.39 16.29 3.46
N PRO A 215 8.16 16.03 4.54
CA PRO A 215 8.89 17.07 5.25
C PRO A 215 9.80 17.85 4.31
N SER A 216 9.78 19.18 4.39
CA SER A 216 10.53 20.07 3.50
C SER A 216 12.05 19.91 3.61
N GLU A 217 12.55 19.40 4.74
CA GLU A 217 13.98 19.13 4.94
C GLU A 217 14.46 17.91 4.14
N MET A 218 13.55 17.01 3.77
CA MET A 218 13.88 15.85 2.96
C MET A 218 13.78 16.18 1.48
N ASN A 219 14.76 15.70 0.70
CA ASN A 219 14.68 15.75 -0.75
C ASN A 219 13.48 14.93 -1.22
N PHE A 220 12.79 15.44 -2.25
CA PHE A 220 11.66 14.73 -2.85
C PHE A 220 12.06 13.32 -3.27
N SER A 221 11.45 12.32 -2.63
CA SER A 221 11.61 10.92 -3.01
C SER A 221 10.43 10.53 -3.89
N PHE A 222 10.70 10.36 -5.18
CA PHE A 222 9.68 9.92 -6.12
C PHE A 222 9.35 8.44 -5.87
N ILE A 223 8.07 8.15 -5.64
CA ILE A 223 7.55 6.79 -5.56
C ILE A 223 6.73 6.52 -6.82
N PRO A 224 7.01 5.44 -7.56
CA PRO A 224 6.20 5.04 -8.71
C PRO A 224 4.72 4.90 -8.34
N ARG A 225 3.83 5.16 -9.30
CA ARG A 225 2.38 5.25 -9.03
C ARG A 225 1.78 3.96 -8.48
N SER A 226 2.12 2.81 -9.05
CA SER A 226 1.58 1.51 -8.60
C SER A 226 1.88 1.24 -7.11
N PRO A 227 3.15 1.20 -6.64
CA PRO A 227 3.46 0.95 -5.23
C PRO A 227 2.95 2.06 -4.30
N PHE A 228 2.88 3.30 -4.77
CA PHE A 228 2.29 4.39 -4.00
C PHE A 228 0.80 4.16 -3.73
N ILE A 229 0.01 3.90 -4.78
CA ILE A 229 -1.44 3.65 -4.65
C ILE A 229 -1.70 2.41 -3.80
N GLN A 230 -0.93 1.33 -3.99
CA GLN A 230 -1.02 0.13 -3.18
C GLN A 230 -0.79 0.43 -1.69
N SER A 231 0.22 1.25 -1.37
CA SER A 231 0.52 1.66 0.01
C SER A 231 -0.60 2.49 0.62
N VAL A 232 -1.15 3.46 -0.12
CA VAL A 232 -2.29 4.27 0.33
C VAL A 232 -3.51 3.40 0.61
N ILE A 233 -3.88 2.53 -0.34
CA ILE A 233 -5.03 1.62 -0.18
C ILE A 233 -4.81 0.66 0.99
N ALA A 234 -3.62 0.05 1.12
CA ALA A 234 -3.31 -0.84 2.23
C ALA A 234 -3.45 -0.13 3.58
N GLN A 235 -2.96 1.12 3.69
CA GLN A 235 -3.09 1.93 4.90
C GLN A 235 -4.57 2.21 5.22
N CYS A 236 -5.36 2.66 4.25
CA CYS A 236 -6.79 2.88 4.43
C CYS A 236 -7.50 1.60 4.90
N LEU A 237 -7.22 0.45 4.29
CA LEU A 237 -7.81 -0.84 4.69
C LEU A 237 -7.47 -1.21 6.15
N MET A 238 -6.21 -1.02 6.56
CA MET A 238 -5.76 -1.29 7.93
C MET A 238 -6.44 -0.37 8.95
N GLU A 239 -6.47 0.93 8.69
CA GLU A 239 -7.08 1.92 9.60
C GLU A 239 -8.59 1.72 9.72
N LEU A 240 -9.28 1.59 8.59
CA LEU A 240 -10.73 1.40 8.58
C LEU A 240 -11.16 0.08 9.21
N SER A 241 -10.42 -1.01 8.95
CA SER A 241 -10.74 -2.31 9.56
C SER A 241 -10.53 -2.30 11.07
N SER A 242 -9.46 -1.66 11.55
CA SER A 242 -9.18 -1.50 12.97
C SER A 242 -10.25 -0.65 13.66
N ALA A 243 -10.61 0.50 13.06
CA ALA A 243 -11.56 1.44 13.65
C ALA A 243 -13.02 0.94 13.60
N ARG A 244 -13.40 0.17 12.57
CA ARG A 244 -14.80 -0.17 12.28
C ARG A 244 -15.12 -1.67 12.36
N SER A 245 -14.14 -2.52 12.71
CA SER A 245 -14.28 -3.98 12.67
C SER A 245 -14.88 -4.50 11.34
N THR A 246 -14.58 -3.80 10.24
CA THR A 246 -15.10 -4.10 8.91
C THR A 246 -13.98 -4.63 8.02
N PHE A 247 -14.25 -5.71 7.29
CA PHE A 247 -13.28 -6.39 6.45
C PHE A 247 -13.72 -6.48 4.99
N ARG A 248 -14.76 -5.73 4.61
CA ARG A 248 -15.32 -5.70 3.26
C ARG A 248 -15.37 -4.25 2.79
N PHE A 249 -14.84 -3.99 1.61
CA PHE A 249 -14.65 -2.65 1.09
C PHE A 249 -15.05 -2.60 -0.39
N ALA A 250 -15.38 -1.41 -0.86
CA ALA A 250 -15.62 -1.12 -2.27
C ALA A 250 -14.72 0.03 -2.69
N ILE A 251 -13.99 -0.14 -3.80
CA ILE A 251 -13.30 0.96 -4.47
C ILE A 251 -14.29 1.58 -5.46
N GLN A 252 -14.58 2.86 -5.25
CA GLN A 252 -15.48 3.64 -6.09
C GLN A 252 -14.73 4.73 -6.84
N GLY A 253 -15.16 5.00 -8.06
CA GLY A 253 -14.71 6.18 -8.80
C GLY A 253 -15.46 7.43 -8.37
N HIS A 254 -15.02 8.59 -8.86
CA HIS A 254 -15.73 9.86 -8.65
C HIS A 254 -17.14 9.90 -9.26
N ASP A 255 -17.45 8.96 -10.15
CA ASP A 255 -18.77 8.71 -10.74
C ASP A 255 -19.69 7.88 -9.83
N SER A 256 -19.28 7.63 -8.58
CA SER A 256 -19.95 6.74 -7.61
C SER A 256 -20.09 5.29 -8.07
N LYS A 257 -19.42 4.92 -9.18
CA LYS A 257 -19.45 3.56 -9.68
C LYS A 257 -18.48 2.70 -8.89
N VAL A 258 -18.92 1.50 -8.51
CA VAL A 258 -18.04 0.51 -7.86
C VAL A 258 -17.20 -0.19 -8.93
N TYR A 259 -15.88 -0.12 -8.78
CA TYR A 259 -14.90 -0.75 -9.68
C TYR A 259 -14.44 -2.10 -9.14
N ILE A 260 -14.18 -2.19 -7.83
CA ILE A 260 -13.61 -3.38 -7.19
C ILE A 260 -14.27 -3.57 -5.82
N LEU A 261 -14.68 -4.80 -5.51
CA LEU A 261 -14.99 -5.23 -4.15
C LEU A 261 -13.78 -5.92 -3.54
N LEU A 262 -13.47 -5.62 -2.28
CA LEU A 262 -12.32 -6.14 -1.56
C LEU A 262 -12.76 -6.80 -0.26
N TRP A 263 -12.16 -7.94 0.06
CA TRP A 263 -12.24 -8.59 1.36
C TRP A 263 -10.85 -8.65 1.97
N LEU A 264 -10.68 -7.99 3.11
CA LEU A 264 -9.44 -8.00 3.86
C LEU A 264 -9.28 -9.34 4.58
N LEU A 265 -8.29 -10.15 4.17
CA LEU A 265 -8.04 -11.47 4.74
C LEU A 265 -7.05 -11.40 5.90
N ASN A 266 -6.01 -10.57 5.77
CA ASN A 266 -5.05 -10.33 6.85
C ASN A 266 -4.17 -9.09 6.63
N THR A 267 -3.66 -8.55 7.73
CA THR A 267 -2.80 -7.35 7.80
C THR A 267 -1.43 -7.61 8.42
N ASP A 268 -1.18 -8.85 8.86
CA ASP A 268 0.02 -9.24 9.60
C ASP A 268 1.03 -10.03 8.74
N SER A 269 0.93 -9.93 7.41
CA SER A 269 1.88 -10.58 6.50
C SER A 269 3.14 -9.74 6.32
N LEU A 270 4.28 -10.41 6.42
CA LEU A 270 5.57 -9.91 5.99
C LEU A 270 6.00 -10.75 4.80
N LEU A 271 6.31 -10.10 3.68
CA LEU A 271 6.75 -10.78 2.46
C LEU A 271 8.24 -10.58 2.24
N ILE A 272 8.90 -11.65 1.82
CA ILE A 272 10.28 -11.64 1.34
C ILE A 272 10.27 -12.34 -0.02
N GLU A 273 10.69 -11.63 -1.06
CA GLU A 273 10.83 -12.18 -2.40
C GLU A 273 12.26 -11.98 -2.88
N SER A 274 12.84 -13.02 -3.46
CA SER A 274 14.09 -12.90 -4.22
C SER A 274 13.74 -12.78 -5.69
N LEU A 275 13.86 -11.57 -6.22
CA LEU A 275 13.63 -11.24 -7.62
C LEU A 275 14.98 -11.00 -8.29
N GLU A 276 15.52 -12.03 -8.93
CA GLU A 276 16.31 -11.82 -10.14
C GLU A 276 15.58 -12.51 -11.28
N LEU A 277 14.77 -11.77 -12.05
CA LEU A 277 14.11 -12.36 -13.22
C LEU A 277 14.46 -11.70 -14.54
N SER A 278 15.00 -12.56 -15.41
CA SER A 278 14.91 -12.48 -16.86
C SER A 278 13.45 -12.35 -17.33
N ASN A 279 13.26 -11.58 -18.39
CA ASN A 279 12.01 -11.11 -19.02
C ASN A 279 11.00 -12.17 -19.55
N SER A 280 11.01 -13.43 -19.10
CA SER A 280 10.11 -14.46 -19.66
C SER A 280 9.63 -15.51 -18.66
N ALA A 281 8.56 -15.18 -17.93
CA ALA A 281 7.64 -16.17 -17.37
C ALA A 281 6.26 -15.50 -17.23
N LYS A 282 5.18 -16.27 -17.42
CA LYS A 282 3.80 -15.79 -17.34
C LYS A 282 3.63 -14.97 -16.06
N LYS A 283 3.41 -13.67 -16.26
CA LYS A 283 3.31 -12.66 -15.21
C LYS A 283 2.14 -13.03 -14.30
N PHE A 284 2.36 -13.06 -12.99
CA PHE A 284 1.24 -12.97 -12.06
C PHE A 284 0.57 -11.60 -12.30
N PRO A 285 -0.73 -11.55 -12.69
CA PRO A 285 -1.40 -10.29 -13.02
C PRO A 285 -1.60 -9.36 -11.79
N LEU A 286 -1.17 -9.78 -10.61
CA LEU A 286 -1.38 -9.09 -9.32
C LEU A 286 -0.21 -8.21 -8.87
N LEU A 287 0.94 -8.29 -9.53
CA LEU A 287 2.19 -7.62 -9.14
C LEU A 287 2.79 -6.83 -10.30
N GLU A 288 1.93 -6.26 -11.15
CA GLU A 288 2.39 -5.40 -12.23
C GLU A 288 2.95 -4.09 -11.66
N ASP A 289 4.23 -3.87 -11.99
CA ASP A 289 5.04 -2.66 -11.77
C ASP A 289 5.63 -2.42 -10.37
N ILE A 290 6.18 -3.45 -9.71
CA ILE A 290 7.28 -3.19 -8.77
C ILE A 290 8.55 -2.96 -9.60
N GLU A 291 8.81 -1.70 -9.96
CA GLU A 291 10.10 -1.31 -10.53
C GLU A 291 11.23 -1.66 -9.56
N LYS A 292 12.20 -2.43 -10.10
CA LYS A 292 13.58 -2.66 -9.64
C LYS A 292 13.94 -2.05 -8.28
N THR A 293 13.57 -2.73 -7.20
CA THR A 293 14.26 -2.59 -5.92
C THR A 293 15.11 -3.84 -5.75
N ASN A 294 16.42 -3.70 -5.96
CA ASN A 294 17.42 -4.76 -5.80
C ASN A 294 17.64 -5.14 -4.32
N SER A 295 16.58 -5.28 -3.53
CA SER A 295 16.71 -5.59 -2.12
C SER A 295 15.76 -6.71 -1.72
N SER A 296 16.36 -7.75 -1.14
CA SER A 296 15.72 -8.77 -0.29
C SER A 296 15.08 -8.19 0.98
N SER A 297 14.75 -6.89 0.97
CA SER A 297 14.19 -6.18 2.09
C SER A 297 12.76 -6.66 2.31
N PRO A 298 12.39 -7.06 3.53
CA PRO A 298 11.06 -7.53 3.83
C PRO A 298 10.08 -6.35 3.73
N TRP A 299 8.90 -6.57 3.17
CA TRP A 299 7.83 -5.55 3.17
C TRP A 299 6.56 -6.06 3.84
N ASN A 300 5.89 -5.16 4.57
CA ASN A 300 4.57 -5.43 5.10
C ASN A 300 3.59 -5.55 3.93
N ALA A 301 2.70 -6.55 4.01
CA ALA A 301 1.68 -6.76 3.01
C ALA A 301 0.32 -7.01 3.65
N VAL A 302 -0.70 -6.48 2.98
CA VAL A 302 -2.10 -6.73 3.28
C VAL A 302 -2.61 -7.74 2.27
N LYS A 303 -3.15 -8.86 2.75
CA LYS A 303 -3.75 -9.88 1.88
C LYS A 303 -5.22 -9.57 1.69
N VAL A 304 -5.63 -9.48 0.43
CA VAL A 304 -7.01 -9.22 0.05
C VAL A 304 -7.49 -10.26 -0.94
N LEU A 305 -8.77 -10.58 -0.86
CA LEU A 305 -9.52 -11.17 -1.97
C LEU A 305 -10.22 -10.02 -2.70
N PHE A 306 -10.21 -10.00 -4.02
CA PHE A 306 -10.86 -8.95 -4.79
C PHE A 306 -11.78 -9.49 -5.87
N LEU A 307 -12.81 -8.72 -6.19
CA LEU A 307 -13.74 -8.98 -7.28
C LEU A 307 -13.89 -7.72 -8.14
N PRO A 308 -13.45 -7.74 -9.41
CA PRO A 308 -13.73 -6.65 -10.35
C PRO A 308 -15.23 -6.58 -10.63
N CYS A 309 -15.82 -5.39 -10.53
CA CYS A 309 -17.25 -5.16 -10.71
C CYS A 309 -17.62 -4.66 -12.11
N ILE A 310 -16.62 -4.34 -12.92
CA ILE A 310 -16.80 -3.82 -14.27
C ILE A 310 -16.17 -4.83 -15.22
N LYS A 311 -16.90 -5.21 -16.26
CA LYS A 311 -16.38 -6.07 -17.33
C LYS A 311 -15.17 -5.39 -17.96
N ASN A 312 -14.06 -6.12 -18.04
CA ASN A 312 -12.91 -5.67 -18.80
C ASN A 312 -13.38 -5.47 -20.25
N ARG A 313 -13.17 -4.28 -20.83
CA ARG A 313 -13.55 -4.03 -22.24
C ARG A 313 -12.62 -4.74 -23.24
N ASN A 314 -11.63 -5.49 -22.74
CA ASN A 314 -10.57 -6.13 -23.51
C ASN A 314 -10.52 -7.67 -23.30
N GLU A 315 -11.65 -8.31 -23.00
CA GLU A 315 -11.83 -9.75 -23.22
C GLU A 315 -12.64 -9.99 -24.50
#